data_AF-O01724-F1
#
_entry.id   AF-O01724-F1
#
_cell.length_a   1.000
_cell.length_b   1.000
_cell.length_c   1.000
_cell.angle_alpha   90.00
_cell.angle_beta   90.00
_cell.angle_gamma   90.00
#
_symmetry.space_group_name_H-M   'P 1'
#
loop_
_entity.id
_entity.type
_entity.pdbx_description
1 polymer ?
#
loop_
_entity_poly.entity_id
_entity_poly.type
_entity_poly.pdbx_seq_one_letter_code
_entity_poly.pdbx_strand_id
1 'polypeptide(L)' 'MLSLLAFFFACHVAHGAEVCYMNLGCFSNIAPLWGVNRPLSALPDAPDVIGTKFYLNNRANPTMAFGNVWVSNSPAT' A
#
# COMPACT_ATOMS: atom_id res chain seq x y z
N MET A 1 -18.69 24.08 -32.91
CA MET A 1 -18.60 24.34 -31.44
C MET A 1 -18.83 23.10 -30.58
N LEU A 2 -19.71 22.15 -30.96
CA LEU A 2 -19.84 20.85 -30.25
C LEU A 2 -18.63 19.90 -30.39
N SER A 3 -17.90 19.97 -31.51
CA SER A 3 -16.77 19.08 -31.82
C SER A 3 -15.50 19.35 -30.98
N LEU A 4 -15.27 20.60 -30.55
CA LEU A 4 -14.13 20.95 -29.68
C LEU A 4 -14.37 20.53 -28.22
N LEU A 5 -15.63 20.59 -27.76
CA LEU A 5 -16.03 20.12 -26.43
C LEU A 5 -15.95 18.60 -26.29
N ALA A 6 -16.26 17.85 -27.35
CA ALA A 6 -16.08 16.40 -27.39
C ALA A 6 -14.59 15.99 -27.33
N PHE A 7 -13.68 16.80 -27.86
CA PHE A 7 -12.24 16.56 -27.83
C PHE A 7 -11.63 16.78 -26.44
N PHE A 8 -12.10 17.80 -25.71
CA PHE A 8 -11.70 18.05 -24.32
C PHE A 8 -12.22 16.99 -23.35
N PHE A 9 -13.40 16.42 -23.61
CA PHE A 9 -13.99 15.39 -22.76
C PHE A 9 -13.39 13.98 -23.00
N ALA A 10 -12.69 13.76 -24.11
CA ALA A 10 -12.19 12.45 -24.51
C ALA A 10 -10.80 12.08 -23.96
N CYS A 11 -10.06 13.01 -23.34
CA CYS A 11 -8.66 12.74 -22.98
C CYS A 11 -8.31 13.30 -21.59
N HIS A 12 -8.82 12.65 -20.54
CA HIS A 12 -8.13 12.66 -19.25
C HIS A 12 -8.36 11.34 -18.51
N VAL A 13 -8.02 10.22 -19.17
CA VAL A 13 -7.71 9.02 -18.41
C VAL A 13 -6.33 9.28 -17.79
N ALA A 14 -6.31 9.64 -16.50
CA ALA A 14 -5.07 9.71 -15.75
C ALA A 14 -4.50 8.28 -15.64
N HIS A 15 -3.59 7.91 -16.54
CA HIS A 15 -2.85 6.65 -16.45
C HIS A 15 -1.79 6.80 -15.34
N GLY A 16 -2.12 6.40 -14.12
CA GLY A 16 -1.11 6.23 -13.07
C GLY A 16 -0.38 4.89 -13.21
N ALA A 17 0.67 4.74 -12.43
CA ALA A 17 1.38 3.47 -12.29
C ALA A 17 0.57 2.51 -11.42
N GLU A 18 0.75 1.21 -11.67
CA GLU A 18 0.12 0.12 -10.94
C GLU A 18 1.14 -0.97 -10.63
N VAL A 19 1.07 -1.56 -9.44
CA VAL A 19 1.84 -2.74 -9.04
C VAL A 19 0.91 -3.82 -8.51
N CYS A 20 1.11 -5.06 -8.94
CA CYS A 20 0.31 -6.21 -8.52
C CYS A 20 1.13 -7.15 -7.64
N TYR A 21 0.59 -7.51 -6.49
CA TYR A 21 1.20 -8.46 -5.56
C TYR A 21 0.31 -9.69 -5.43
N MET A 22 0.65 -10.77 -6.14
CA MET A 22 0.00 -12.09 -6.14
C MET A 22 -1.43 -12.11 -5.53
N ASN A 23 -1.56 -12.52 -4.26
CA ASN A 23 -2.84 -12.72 -3.59
C ASN A 23 -3.48 -11.44 -3.01
N LEU A 24 -2.80 -10.30 -3.08
CA LEU A 24 -3.25 -9.00 -2.58
C LEU A 24 -3.88 -8.13 -3.66
N GLY A 25 -3.79 -8.53 -4.93
CA GLY A 25 -4.28 -7.74 -6.05
C GLY A 25 -3.35 -6.60 -6.43
N CYS A 26 -3.90 -5.57 -7.06
CA CYS A 26 -3.14 -4.48 -7.64
C CYS A 26 -3.42 -3.13 -6.97
N PHE A 27 -2.38 -2.31 -6.90
CA PHE A 27 -2.38 -1.00 -6.26
C PHE A 27 -1.96 0.04 -7.28
N SER A 28 -2.83 1.02 -7.51
CA SER A 28 -2.55 2.16 -8.38
C SER A 28 -2.16 3.41 -7.59
N ASN A 29 -1.37 4.31 -8.15
CA ASN A 29 -1.06 5.61 -7.53
C ASN A 29 -1.93 6.77 -8.04
N ILE A 30 -3.07 6.49 -8.68
CA ILE A 30 -4.05 7.49 -9.12
C ILE A 30 -4.97 7.94 -7.97
N ALA A 31 -5.79 8.95 -8.22
CA ALA A 31 -6.82 9.38 -7.27
C ALA A 31 -7.76 8.20 -6.89
N PRO A 32 -8.12 8.04 -5.61
CA PRO A 32 -7.89 8.96 -4.49
C PRO A 32 -6.56 8.74 -3.73
N LEU A 33 -5.73 7.80 -4.18
CA LEU A 33 -4.45 7.46 -3.52
C LEU A 33 -3.36 8.53 -3.76
N TRP A 34 -3.61 9.44 -4.70
CA TRP A 34 -2.92 10.71 -4.91
C TRP A 34 -3.93 11.87 -4.91
N GLY A 35 -3.52 13.04 -4.40
CA GLY A 35 -4.35 14.25 -4.37
C GLY A 35 -3.74 15.37 -3.51
N VAL A 36 -4.50 16.43 -3.22
CA VAL A 36 -4.00 17.60 -2.45
C VAL A 36 -3.48 17.19 -1.07
N ASN A 37 -4.18 16.30 -0.37
CA ASN A 37 -3.76 15.79 0.94
C ASN A 37 -2.73 14.65 0.86
N ARG A 38 -2.42 14.18 -0.35
CA ARG A 38 -1.49 13.07 -0.64
C ARG A 38 -0.64 13.44 -1.87
N PRO A 39 0.26 14.44 -1.74
CA PRO A 39 0.98 15.02 -2.89
C PRO A 39 1.97 14.03 -3.52
N LEU A 40 2.41 13.04 -2.76
CA LEU A 40 3.29 11.97 -3.22
C LEU A 40 2.47 10.86 -3.90
N SER A 41 2.68 10.69 -5.20
CA SER A 41 2.09 9.60 -6.00
C SER A 41 2.97 8.35 -5.93
N ALA A 42 3.20 7.83 -4.72
CA ALA A 42 4.02 6.64 -4.48
C ALA A 42 3.19 5.35 -4.56
N LEU A 43 3.82 4.28 -5.03
CA LEU A 43 3.28 2.92 -4.93
C LEU A 43 3.74 2.28 -3.62
N PRO A 44 2.97 1.33 -3.06
CA PRO A 44 3.38 0.60 -1.86
C PRO A 44 4.60 -0.29 -2.14
N ASP A 45 5.46 -0.46 -1.14
CA ASP A 45 6.55 -1.44 -1.18
C ASP A 45 6.02 -2.87 -1.27
N ALA A 46 6.88 -3.79 -1.72
CA ALA A 46 6.52 -5.19 -1.86
C ALA A 46 6.27 -5.86 -0.49
N PRO A 47 5.36 -6.84 -0.37
CA PRO A 47 4.99 -7.46 0.91
C PRO A 47 6.16 -8.08 1.68
N ASP A 48 7.15 -8.60 0.96
CA ASP A 48 8.40 -9.15 1.48
C ASP A 48 9.34 -8.08 2.02
N VAL A 49 9.34 -6.88 1.41
CA VAL A 49 10.07 -5.71 1.91
C VAL A 49 9.42 -5.17 3.19
N ILE A 50 8.08 -5.08 3.23
CA ILE A 50 7.33 -4.64 4.41
C ILE A 50 7.47 -5.66 5.56
N GLY A 51 7.48 -6.95 5.24
CA GLY A 51 7.70 -8.01 6.22
C GLY A 51 6.58 -8.15 7.26
N THR A 52 5.32 -7.93 6.85
CA THR A 52 4.15 -8.00 7.74
C THR A 52 4.04 -9.36 8.42
N LYS A 53 3.99 -9.38 9.75
CA LYS A 53 3.85 -10.60 10.57
C LYS A 53 2.57 -10.51 11.42
N PHE A 54 1.83 -11.62 11.47
CA PHE A 54 0.60 -11.73 12.26
C PHE A 54 0.88 -12.49 13.56
N TYR A 55 0.69 -11.79 14.67
CA TYR A 55 1.05 -12.24 16.00
C TYR A 55 -0.22 -12.56 16.79
N LEU A 56 -0.54 -13.85 16.91
CA LEU A 56 -1.75 -14.31 17.61
C LEU A 56 -1.54 -14.34 19.12
N ASN A 57 -2.32 -13.55 19.84
CA ASN A 57 -2.45 -13.61 21.30
C ASN A 57 -3.82 -14.17 21.67
N ASN A 58 -3.86 -15.15 22.57
CA ASN A 58 -5.10 -15.73 23.07
C ASN A 58 -5.00 -16.03 24.57
N ARG A 59 -6.09 -16.46 25.21
CA ARG A 59 -6.07 -16.74 26.67
C ARG A 59 -5.11 -17.86 27.07
N ALA A 60 -4.88 -18.85 26.21
CA ALA A 60 -3.90 -19.91 26.43
C ALA A 60 -2.46 -19.45 26.14
N ASN A 61 -2.32 -18.33 25.43
CA ASN A 61 -1.06 -17.77 24.95
C ASN A 61 -1.08 -16.23 25.00
N PRO A 62 -0.88 -15.65 26.21
CA PRO A 62 -1.03 -14.20 26.41
C PRO A 62 0.22 -13.38 26.04
N THR A 63 1.39 -14.01 25.86
CA THR A 63 2.69 -13.30 25.81
C THR A 63 3.61 -13.66 24.65
N MET A 64 3.27 -14.64 23.80
CA MET A 64 4.25 -15.14 22.83
C MET A 64 4.49 -14.19 21.64
N ALA A 65 3.63 -13.20 21.40
CA ALA A 65 3.57 -12.60 20.07
C ALA A 65 4.22 -11.20 19.93
N PHE A 66 4.40 -10.42 21.01
CA PHE A 66 5.08 -9.11 20.91
C PHE A 66 6.40 -9.10 21.69
N GLY A 67 6.39 -9.49 22.98
CA GLY A 67 7.58 -9.39 23.85
C GLY A 67 8.80 -10.16 23.35
N ASN A 68 8.62 -11.43 22.98
CA ASN A 68 9.73 -12.30 22.54
C ASN A 68 10.29 -11.89 21.16
N VAL A 69 9.44 -11.32 20.31
CA VAL A 69 9.78 -10.87 18.96
C VAL A 69 10.69 -9.64 19.01
N TRP A 70 10.36 -8.63 19.82
CA TRP A 70 11.23 -7.46 19.99
C TRP A 70 12.60 -7.83 20.53
N VAL A 71 12.63 -8.76 21.50
CA VAL A 71 13.90 -9.26 22.06
C VAL A 71 14.75 -9.94 20.98
N SER A 72 14.15 -10.76 20.11
CA SER A 72 14.89 -11.47 19.05
C SER A 72 15.36 -10.59 17.88
N ASN A 73 14.67 -9.47 17.60
CA ASN A 73 15.03 -8.56 16.50
C ASN A 73 15.77 -7.30 16.98
N SER A 74 16.07 -7.21 18.28
CA SER A 74 16.91 -6.15 18.81
C SER A 74 18.37 -6.43 18.40
N PRO A 75 19.12 -5.44 17.88
CA PRO A 75 20.54 -5.59 17.66
C PRO A 75 21.20 -6.00 18.99
N ALA A 76 22.02 -7.05 18.98
CA ALA A 76 22.85 -7.39 20.13
C ALA A 76 23.80 -6.21 20.37
N THR A 77 23.62 -5.53 21.50
CA THR A 77 24.60 -4.56 22.02
C THR A 77 25.82 -5.27 22.56
#